data_AF-A0A2N6VJV6-F1
#
_entry.id   AF-A0A2N6VJV6-F1
#
_cell.length_a   1.000
_cell.length_b   1.000
_cell.length_c   1.000
_cell.angle_alpha   90.00
_cell.angle_beta   90.00
_cell.angle_gamma   90.00
#
_symmetry.space_group_name_H-M   'P 1'
#
loop_
_entity.id
_entity.type
_entity.pdbx_description
1 polymer ?
#
loop_
_entity_poly.entity_id
_entity_poly.type
_entity_poly.pdbx_seq_one_letter_code
_entity_poly.pdbx_strand_id
1 'polypeptide(L)' 'MAAMTDTRSYDPAQTREELLKLIDSLAVKRGSFTLSSGKQADYYLDLRLVTLDHRSAPLVGDIVLD' A
#
# COMPACT_ATOMS: atom_id res chain seq x y z
N MET A 1 -29.36 7.88 -12.54
CA MET A 1 -28.05 7.42 -13.05
C MET A 1 -27.56 6.38 -12.05
N ALA A 2 -27.72 5.10 -12.40
CA ALA A 2 -27.65 3.99 -11.46
C ALA A 2 -26.25 3.88 -10.83
N ALA A 3 -26.20 3.84 -9.50
CA ALA A 3 -25.04 3.38 -8.77
C ALA A 3 -24.79 1.93 -9.21
N MET A 4 -23.75 1.73 -9.99
CA MET A 4 -23.23 0.42 -10.33
C MET A 4 -22.58 -0.10 -9.04
N THR A 5 -23.40 -0.71 -8.18
CA THR A 5 -22.92 -1.44 -7.01
C THR A 5 -22.17 -2.65 -7.55
N ASP A 6 -20.87 -2.45 -7.76
CA ASP A 6 -19.97 -3.49 -8.19
C ASP A 6 -19.99 -4.60 -7.14
N THR A 7 -20.65 -5.69 -7.48
CA THR A 7 -20.66 -6.92 -6.68
C THR A 7 -19.35 -7.67 -6.92
N ARG A 8 -18.22 -6.99 -6.76
CA ARG A 8 -16.96 -7.66 -6.46
C ARG A 8 -17.05 -8.00 -4.98
N SER A 9 -17.00 -9.30 -4.67
CA SER A 9 -16.86 -9.77 -3.29
C SER A 9 -15.55 -9.20 -2.72
N TYR A 10 -15.62 -8.03 -2.12
CA TYR A 10 -14.50 -7.37 -1.48
C TYR A 10 -14.25 -8.07 -0.13
N ASP A 11 -13.09 -8.70 -0.02
CA ASP A 11 -12.56 -9.17 1.26
C ASP A 11 -11.44 -8.20 1.70
N PRO A 12 -11.71 -7.33 2.70
CA PRO A 12 -10.71 -6.40 3.21
C PRO A 12 -9.45 -7.09 3.74
N ALA A 13 -9.58 -8.29 4.31
CA ALA A 13 -8.46 -9.01 4.90
C ALA A 13 -7.51 -9.51 3.81
N GLN A 14 -8.07 -10.12 2.76
CA GLN A 14 -7.30 -10.57 1.60
C GLN A 14 -6.66 -9.38 0.87
N THR A 15 -7.41 -8.29 0.67
CA THR A 15 -6.90 -7.07 0.01
C THR A 15 -5.72 -6.47 0.78
N ARG A 16 -5.81 -6.42 2.12
CA ARG A 16 -4.72 -5.99 3.00
C ARG A 16 -3.50 -6.90 2.89
N GLU A 17 -3.69 -8.21 2.86
CA GLU A 17 -2.59 -9.18 2.71
C GLU A 17 -1.87 -9.01 1.37
N GLU A 18 -2.61 -8.87 0.27
CA GLU A 18 -2.05 -8.67 -1.07
C GLU A 18 -1.30 -7.34 -1.16
N LEU A 19 -1.86 -6.26 -0.62
CA LEU A 19 -1.19 -4.96 -0.59
C LEU A 19 0.09 -5.01 0.25
N LEU A 20 0.09 -5.70 1.40
CA LEU A 20 1.28 -5.85 2.24
C LEU A 20 2.42 -6.55 1.50
N LYS A 21 2.14 -7.59 0.72
CA LYS A 21 3.15 -8.28 -0.13
C LYS A 21 3.76 -7.32 -1.16
N LEU A 22 2.95 -6.46 -1.76
CA LEU A 22 3.41 -5.47 -2.72
C LEU A 22 4.22 -4.35 -2.03
N ILE A 23 3.81 -3.88 -0.86
CA ILE A 23 4.57 -2.90 -0.07
C ILE A 23 5.95 -3.46 0.31
N ASP A 24 6.02 -4.69 0.81
CA ASP A 24 7.30 -5.32 1.19
C ASP A 24 8.26 -5.43 0.01
N SER A 25 7.75 -5.84 -1.16
CA SER A 25 8.58 -5.99 -2.36
C SER A 25 8.97 -4.67 -3.04
N LEU A 26 8.11 -3.65 -3.01
CA LEU A 26 8.31 -2.41 -3.77
C LEU A 26 8.90 -1.27 -2.94
N ALA A 27 8.54 -1.16 -1.66
CA ALA A 27 8.70 0.08 -0.91
C ALA A 27 9.61 -0.01 0.32
N VAL A 28 9.90 -1.22 0.82
CA VAL A 28 10.75 -1.41 1.99
C VAL A 28 12.23 -1.30 1.60
N LYS A 29 12.88 -0.23 2.05
CA LYS A 29 14.34 -0.06 1.96
C LYS A 29 14.95 -0.36 3.32
N ARG A 30 15.94 -1.28 3.37
CA ARG A 30 16.68 -1.64 4.59
C ARG A 30 18.05 -0.97 4.59
N GLY A 31 18.47 -0.47 5.74
CA GLY A 31 19.72 0.28 5.90
C GLY A 31 19.58 1.33 7.01
N SER A 32 20.63 2.11 7.26
CA SER A 32 20.59 3.16 8.29
C SER A 32 20.09 4.47 7.70
N PHE A 33 18.97 4.99 8.23
CA PHE A 33 18.36 6.23 7.79
C PHE A 33 18.15 7.21 8.95
N THR A 34 18.56 8.46 8.77
CA THR A 34 18.12 9.57 9.62
C THR A 34 16.79 10.09 9.10
N LEU A 35 15.72 9.94 9.88
CA LEU A 35 14.38 10.42 9.53
C LEU A 35 14.27 11.94 9.67
N SER A 36 13.23 12.55 9.08
CA SER A 36 12.94 13.99 9.22
C SER A 36 12.73 14.44 10.67
N SER A 37 12.41 13.51 11.57
CA SER A 37 12.34 13.73 13.02
C SER A 37 13.70 13.76 13.73
N GLY A 38 14.80 13.51 13.01
CA GLY A 38 16.15 13.34 13.55
C GLY A 38 16.43 11.97 14.15
N LYS A 39 15.43 11.09 14.25
CA LYS A 39 15.61 9.71 14.75
C LYS A 39 16.30 8.83 13.74
N GLN A 40 17.04 7.83 14.23
CA GLN A 40 17.61 6.76 13.41
C GLN A 40 16.60 5.62 13.23
N ALA A 41 16.59 5.01 12.04
CA ALA A 41 15.80 3.83 11.73
C ALA A 41 16.58 2.88 10.80
N ASP A 42 16.33 1.58 10.95
CA ASP A 42 16.92 0.53 10.11
C ASP A 42 16.12 0.28 8.81
N TYR A 43 15.05 1.04 8.60
CA TYR A 43 14.21 0.96 7.42
C TYR A 43 13.62 2.31 7.01
N TYR A 44 13.30 2.42 5.72
CA TYR A 44 12.58 3.52 5.13
C TYR A 44 11.50 2.98 4.18
N LEU A 45 10.30 3.56 4.24
CA LEU A 45 9.18 3.19 3.37
C LEU A 45 8.96 4.27 2.30
N ASP A 46 9.13 3.90 1.03
CA ASP A 46 8.82 4.78 -0.10
C ASP A 46 7.51 4.36 -0.79
N LEU A 47 6.38 4.80 -0.23
CA LEU A 47 5.05 4.42 -0.73
C LEU A 47 4.68 5.07 -2.08
N ARG A 48 5.50 5.99 -2.61
CA ARG A 48 5.29 6.53 -3.97
C ARG A 48 5.38 5.42 -5.01
N LEU A 49 6.21 4.41 -4.77
CA LEU A 49 6.34 3.24 -5.65
C LEU A 49 5.09 2.35 -5.62
N VAL A 50 4.38 2.32 -4.49
CA VAL A 50 3.17 1.52 -4.29
C VAL A 50 1.97 2.17 -4.97
N THR A 51 1.83 3.48 -4.86
CA THR A 51 0.73 4.21 -5.50
C THR A 51 0.89 4.33 -7.01
N LEU A 52 2.10 4.15 -7.54
CA LEU A 52 2.39 4.17 -8.98
C LEU A 52 2.51 2.77 -9.62
N ASP A 53 2.54 1.69 -8.84
CA ASP A 53 2.50 0.32 -9.38
C ASP A 53 1.06 -0.09 -9.71
N HIS A 54 0.87 -0.56 -10.94
CA HIS A 54 -0.43 -0.94 -11.49
C HIS A 54 -1.18 -2.03 -10.71
N ARG A 55 -0.47 -2.89 -9.96
CA ARG A 55 -1.08 -3.97 -9.16
C ARG A 55 -1.51 -3.46 -7.79
N SER A 56 -0.71 -2.61 -7.15
CA SER A 56 -1.03 -2.10 -5.82
C SER A 56 -1.94 -0.88 -5.82
N ALA A 57 -1.94 -0.05 -6.87
CA ALA A 57 -2.75 1.17 -6.91
C ALA A 57 -4.26 0.92 -6.72
N PRO A 58 -4.89 -0.10 -7.34
CA PRO A 58 -6.29 -0.43 -7.09
C PRO A 58 -6.55 -0.87 -5.63
N LEU A 59 -5.69 -1.72 -5.08
CA LEU A 59 -5.82 -2.24 -3.70
C LEU A 59 -5.71 -1.13 -2.65
N VAL A 60 -4.87 -0.11 -2.91
CA VAL A 60 -4.82 1.10 -2.07
C VAL A 60 -6.15 1.83 -2.10
N GLY A 61 -6.76 1.98 -3.28
CA GLY A 61 -8.07 2.59 -3.43
C GLY A 61 -9.15 1.83 -2.65
N ASP A 62 -9.18 0.51 -2.78
CA ASP A 62 -10.13 -0.36 -2.08
C ASP A 62 -10.01 -0.21 -0.55
N ILE A 63 -8.79 -0.18 0.00
CA ILE A 63 -8.56 -0.07 1.45
C ILE A 63 -8.82 1.33 2.02
N VAL A 64 -8.53 2.39 1.25
CA VAL A 64 -8.73 3.78 1.71
C VAL A 64 -10.22 4.15 1.73
N LEU A 65 -11.03 3.50 0.88
CA LEU A 65 -12.46 3.76 0.75
C LEU A 65 -13.35 2.85 1.62
N ASP A 66 -12.77 1.83 2.24
CA ASP A 66 -13.38 0.96 3.26
C ASP A 66 -13.30 1.58 4.67
#